data_AF-A0A965AP12-F1
#
_entry.id   AF-A0A965AP12-F1
#
_cell.length_a   1.000
_cell.length_b   1.000
_cell.length_c   1.000
_cell.angle_alpha   90.00
_cell.angle_beta   90.00
_cell.angle_gamma   90.00
#
_symmetry.space_group_name_H-M   'P 1'
#
loop_
_entity.id
_entity.type
_entity.pdbx_description
1 polymer ?
#
loop_
_entity_poly.entity_id
_entity_poly.type
_entity_poly.pdbx_seq_one_letter_code
_entity_poly.pdbx_strand_id
1 'polypeptide(L)'
;WSYPQTGIVCAVDHEEPHNGIAHEHFLPSGPFAILPMTRNRSSIVWIERNDLAPEILALDDGAFADELKSRFGKFLGEVRVGPQRWSYPLSVVHARRYVGSRLALVGDAAHAIHPIAGQGFNLGLRDVAALAEVVVDRLRLGLDPGDAAALARYQSWRKPDNMMMIAATDSLNRLFSNDVAPVRMARDAGLAAVNQVAPLKRLLMRHAMGLVGDLPRLTRGEPL
;
A
#
# COMPACT_ATOMS: atom_id res chain seq x y z
N TRP A 1 -2.50 -8.11 13.26
CA TRP A 1 -2.25 -9.49 12.77
C TRP A 1 -0.82 -9.54 12.23
N SER A 2 -0.05 -10.59 12.56
CA SER A 2 1.28 -10.79 11.96
C SER A 2 1.15 -11.64 10.71
N TYR A 3 1.69 -11.17 9.58
CA TYR A 3 1.91 -12.03 8.43
C TYR A 3 3.27 -12.68 8.61
N PRO A 4 3.43 -13.98 8.28
CA PRO A 4 4.74 -14.63 8.28
C PRO A 4 5.56 -14.21 7.04
N GLN A 5 5.61 -12.91 6.76
CA GLN A 5 6.19 -12.33 5.54
C GLN A 5 7.12 -11.15 5.83
N THR A 6 8.16 -11.03 5.02
CA THR A 6 9.16 -9.98 5.03
C THR A 6 9.16 -9.30 3.67
N GLY A 7 9.17 -7.97 3.67
CA GLY A 7 9.32 -7.16 2.47
C GLY A 7 10.80 -6.86 2.22
N ILE A 8 11.32 -7.32 1.10
CA ILE A 8 12.64 -6.98 0.58
C ILE A 8 12.48 -5.81 -0.40
N VAL A 9 13.26 -4.75 -0.20
CA VAL A 9 13.22 -3.54 -1.02
C VAL A 9 14.59 -3.31 -1.65
N CYS A 10 14.62 -3.06 -2.94
CA CYS A 10 15.82 -2.65 -3.66
C CYS A 10 15.46 -1.80 -4.89
N ALA A 11 16.44 -1.11 -5.45
CA ALA A 11 16.28 -0.38 -6.70
C ALA A 11 16.90 -1.17 -7.86
N VAL A 12 16.30 -1.08 -9.04
CA VAL A 12 16.84 -1.66 -10.27
C VAL A 12 16.87 -0.61 -11.37
N ASP A 13 17.95 -0.56 -12.14
CA ASP A 13 17.98 0.12 -13.43
C ASP A 13 17.58 -0.87 -14.52
N HIS A 14 16.91 -0.40 -15.57
CA HIS A 14 16.51 -1.24 -16.69
C HIS A 14 16.70 -0.51 -18.03
N GLU A 15 16.77 -1.26 -19.12
CA GLU A 15 17.06 -0.72 -20.46
C GLU A 15 15.89 0.08 -21.03
N GLU A 16 14.70 -0.52 -21.00
CA GLU A 16 13.50 0.05 -21.64
C GLU A 16 12.70 0.94 -20.68
N PRO A 17 11.96 1.95 -21.17
CA PRO A 17 11.16 2.80 -20.30
C PRO A 17 9.93 2.07 -19.75
N HIS A 18 9.69 2.20 -18.44
CA HIS A 18 8.50 1.64 -17.77
C HIS A 18 7.22 2.43 -18.06
N ASN A 19 7.29 3.58 -18.76
CA ASN A 19 6.13 4.40 -19.18
C ASN A 19 5.16 4.79 -18.05
N GLY A 20 5.68 4.99 -16.84
CA GLY A 20 4.88 5.25 -15.64
C GLY A 20 3.95 4.11 -15.20
N ILE A 21 4.14 2.88 -15.70
CA ILE A 21 3.31 1.73 -15.34
C ILE A 21 3.91 1.01 -14.13
N ALA A 22 3.09 0.79 -13.11
CA ALA A 22 3.41 -0.09 -11.99
C ALA A 22 2.93 -1.52 -12.30
N HIS A 23 3.80 -2.51 -12.07
CA HIS A 23 3.48 -3.92 -12.24
C HIS A 23 3.43 -4.60 -10.89
N GLU A 24 2.41 -5.43 -10.66
CA GLU A 24 2.30 -6.22 -9.43
C GLU A 24 2.06 -7.68 -9.81
N HIS A 25 3.08 -8.51 -9.60
CA HIS A 25 3.04 -9.94 -9.85
C HIS A 25 2.63 -10.65 -8.56
N PHE A 26 1.56 -11.43 -8.58
CA PHE A 26 1.17 -12.22 -7.43
C PHE A 26 1.82 -13.60 -7.51
N LEU A 27 2.85 -13.81 -6.69
CA LEU A 27 3.56 -15.09 -6.58
C LEU A 27 3.05 -15.88 -5.36
N PRO A 28 3.26 -17.20 -5.30
CA PRO A 28 2.84 -18.02 -4.17
C PRO A 28 3.38 -17.54 -2.81
N SER A 29 4.60 -16.98 -2.78
CA SER A 29 5.19 -16.45 -1.54
C SER A 29 4.66 -15.08 -1.11
N GLY A 30 4.09 -14.32 -2.05
CA GLY A 30 3.64 -12.95 -1.84
C GLY A 30 3.72 -12.13 -3.13
N PRO A 31 3.20 -10.89 -3.13
CA PRO A 31 3.30 -10.02 -4.27
C PRO A 31 4.74 -9.53 -4.49
N PHE A 32 5.09 -9.36 -5.76
CA PHE A 32 6.31 -8.77 -6.26
C PHE A 32 5.94 -7.54 -7.07
N ALA A 33 6.14 -6.35 -6.48
CA ALA A 33 5.78 -5.09 -7.09
C ALA A 33 7.00 -4.40 -7.72
N ILE A 34 6.81 -3.89 -8.93
CA ILE A 34 7.77 -3.10 -9.70
C ILE A 34 7.18 -1.70 -9.84
N LEU A 35 7.74 -0.76 -9.09
CA LEU A 35 7.21 0.60 -8.97
C LEU A 35 8.10 1.58 -9.76
N PRO A 36 7.54 2.31 -10.74
CA PRO A 36 8.30 3.21 -11.59
C PRO A 36 8.91 4.36 -10.77
N MET A 37 10.17 4.68 -11.05
CA MET A 37 10.86 5.85 -10.49
C MET A 37 11.18 6.85 -11.62
N THR A 38 11.97 7.88 -11.32
CA THR A 38 12.48 8.79 -12.35
C THR A 38 13.48 8.06 -13.26
N ARG A 39 13.37 8.28 -14.58
CA ARG A 39 14.20 7.64 -15.63
C ARG A 39 13.91 6.14 -15.72
N ASN A 40 14.80 5.35 -16.31
CA ASN A 40 14.61 3.89 -16.44
C ASN A 40 15.08 3.19 -15.17
N ARG A 41 14.39 3.50 -14.07
CA ARG A 41 14.63 2.91 -12.75
C ARG A 41 13.31 2.51 -12.13
N SER A 42 13.32 1.41 -11.40
CA SER A 42 12.17 0.94 -10.63
C SER A 42 12.58 0.60 -9.20
N SER A 43 11.68 0.85 -8.24
CA SER A 43 11.77 0.32 -6.88
C SER A 43 11.05 -1.02 -6.84
N ILE A 44 11.71 -2.03 -6.30
CA ILE A 44 11.14 -3.36 -6.10
C ILE A 44 10.64 -3.48 -4.68
N VAL A 45 9.43 -3.99 -4.52
CA VAL A 45 8.90 -4.48 -3.25
C VAL A 45 8.62 -5.97 -3.43
N TRP A 46 9.54 -6.80 -2.96
CA TRP A 46 9.45 -8.25 -3.03
C TRP A 46 9.02 -8.78 -1.67
N ILE A 47 7.80 -9.31 -1.60
CA ILE A 47 7.29 -9.95 -0.40
C ILE A 47 7.62 -11.44 -0.44
N GLU A 48 8.25 -11.92 0.62
CA GLU A 48 8.68 -13.31 0.76
C GLU A 48 8.35 -13.84 2.15
N ARG A 49 8.32 -15.16 2.30
CA ARG A 49 8.11 -15.80 3.60
C ARG A 49 9.25 -15.51 4.56
N ASN A 50 8.93 -15.37 5.85
CA ASN A 50 9.91 -15.07 6.89
C ASN A 50 11.03 -16.10 7.05
N ASP A 51 10.79 -17.35 6.67
CA ASP A 51 11.80 -18.40 6.74
C ASP A 51 12.75 -18.40 5.54
N LEU A 52 12.29 -17.96 4.36
CA LEU A 52 13.12 -17.88 3.14
C LEU A 52 13.81 -16.53 2.96
N ALA A 53 13.22 -15.44 3.45
CA ALA A 53 13.78 -14.10 3.30
C ALA A 53 15.24 -13.97 3.82
N PRO A 54 15.61 -14.55 4.99
CA PRO A 54 17.00 -14.52 5.46
C PRO A 54 17.98 -15.21 4.49
N GLU A 55 17.58 -16.32 3.87
CA GLU A 55 18.42 -17.04 2.90
C GLU A 55 18.66 -16.21 1.65
N ILE A 56 17.60 -15.59 1.11
CA ILE A 56 17.69 -14.68 -0.05
C ILE A 56 18.56 -13.46 0.24
N LEU A 57 18.43 -12.88 1.44
CA LEU A 57 19.23 -11.73 1.85
C LEU A 57 20.72 -12.07 2.04
N ALA A 58 21.03 -13.34 2.35
CA ALA A 58 22.40 -13.83 2.52
C ALA A 58 23.10 -14.18 1.20
N LEU A 59 22.38 -14.23 0.06
CA LEU A 59 22.97 -14.45 -1.26
C LEU A 59 23.99 -13.36 -1.60
N ASP A 60 25.04 -13.73 -2.33
CA ASP A 60 25.91 -12.73 -2.96
C ASP A 60 25.14 -11.89 -3.99
N ASP A 61 25.75 -10.79 -4.44
CA ASP A 61 25.09 -9.84 -5.34
C ASP A 61 24.70 -10.46 -6.69
N GLY A 62 25.47 -11.44 -7.19
CA GLY A 62 25.19 -12.12 -8.45
C GLY A 62 23.98 -13.04 -8.33
N ALA A 63 23.98 -13.91 -7.33
CA ALA A 63 22.88 -14.84 -7.06
C ALA A 63 21.58 -14.10 -6.71
N PHE A 64 21.66 -13.01 -5.92
CA PHE A 64 20.49 -12.17 -5.65
C PHE A 64 19.94 -11.51 -6.92
N ALA A 65 20.83 -11.03 -7.80
CA ALA A 65 20.41 -10.41 -9.06
C ALA A 65 19.72 -11.43 -9.99
N ASP A 66 20.23 -12.65 -10.09
CA ASP A 66 19.62 -13.71 -10.90
C ASP A 66 18.22 -14.09 -10.37
N GLU A 67 18.10 -14.24 -9.06
CA GLU A 67 16.84 -14.58 -8.39
C GLU A 67 15.78 -13.46 -8.54
N LEU A 68 16.22 -12.20 -8.48
CA LEU A 68 15.37 -11.03 -8.75
C LEU A 68 14.95 -10.98 -10.21
N LYS A 69 15.89 -11.14 -11.15
CA LYS A 69 15.62 -11.10 -12.60
C LYS A 69 14.62 -12.16 -13.03
N SER A 70 14.72 -13.36 -12.44
CA SER A 70 13.78 -14.46 -12.67
C SER A 70 12.33 -14.05 -12.34
N ARG A 71 12.11 -13.33 -11.23
CA ARG A 71 10.79 -12.81 -10.82
C ARG A 71 10.35 -11.57 -11.59
N PHE A 72 11.31 -10.71 -11.93
CA PHE A 72 11.08 -9.49 -12.68
C PHE A 72 10.56 -9.80 -14.09
N GLY A 73 11.15 -10.79 -14.76
CA GLY A 73 10.85 -11.10 -16.16
C GLY A 73 11.67 -10.27 -17.14
N LYS A 74 11.25 -10.21 -18.40
CA LYS A 74 12.06 -9.65 -19.52
C LYS A 74 11.46 -8.41 -20.19
N PHE A 75 10.39 -7.86 -19.63
CA PHE A 75 9.56 -6.86 -20.32
C PHE A 75 10.17 -5.44 -20.34
N LEU A 76 11.22 -5.18 -19.55
CA LEU A 76 11.97 -3.90 -19.56
C LEU A 76 13.42 -4.06 -20.03
N GLY A 77 13.71 -5.10 -20.82
CA GLY A 77 15.04 -5.38 -21.34
C GLY A 77 16.01 -5.85 -20.25
N GLU A 78 17.29 -5.51 -20.41
CA GLU A 78 18.31 -5.86 -19.41
C GLU A 78 18.10 -5.09 -18.10
N VAL A 79 18.20 -5.82 -16.98
CA VAL A 79 18.00 -5.29 -15.62
C VAL A 79 19.31 -5.32 -14.85
N ARG A 80 19.66 -4.23 -14.18
CA ARG A 80 20.78 -4.15 -13.26
C ARG A 80 20.28 -3.84 -11.86
N VAL A 81 20.56 -4.75 -10.93
CA VAL A 81 20.17 -4.59 -9.52
C VAL A 81 21.15 -3.65 -8.81
N GLY A 82 20.60 -2.72 -8.02
CA GLY A 82 21.40 -1.82 -7.21
C GLY A 82 22.09 -2.53 -6.05
N PRO A 83 23.17 -1.96 -5.49
CA PRO A 83 23.98 -2.61 -4.46
C PRO A 83 23.30 -2.68 -3.08
N GLN A 84 22.23 -1.91 -2.88
CA GLN A 84 21.53 -1.83 -1.60
C GLN A 84 20.24 -2.65 -1.64
N ARG A 85 20.10 -3.50 -0.63
CA ARG A 85 18.89 -4.27 -0.34
C ARG A 85 18.50 -4.05 1.11
N TRP A 86 17.24 -3.71 1.34
CA TRP A 86 16.67 -3.53 2.67
C TRP A 86 15.63 -4.61 2.92
N SER A 87 15.42 -4.94 4.19
CA SER A 87 14.34 -5.84 4.59
C SER A 87 13.56 -5.28 5.77
N TYR A 88 12.25 -5.48 5.74
CA TYR A 88 11.34 -5.02 6.77
C TYR A 88 10.33 -6.12 7.10
N PRO A 89 10.15 -6.49 8.38
CA PRO A 89 9.11 -7.44 8.76
C PRO A 89 7.74 -6.82 8.49
N LEU A 90 6.86 -7.55 7.80
CA LEU A 90 5.53 -7.06 7.49
C LEU A 90 4.58 -7.35 8.65
N SER A 91 3.87 -6.31 9.08
CA SER A 91 2.84 -6.45 10.09
C SER A 91 1.64 -5.59 9.73
N VAL A 92 0.45 -6.08 10.09
CA VAL A 92 -0.76 -5.26 10.04
C VAL A 92 -1.11 -4.87 11.46
N VAL A 93 -1.05 -3.57 11.70
CA VAL A 93 -1.38 -2.94 12.98
C VAL A 93 -2.61 -2.09 12.78
N HIS A 94 -3.54 -2.13 13.72
CA HIS A 94 -4.67 -1.22 13.74
C HIS A 94 -5.01 -0.90 15.19
N ALA A 95 -4.89 0.37 15.56
CA ALA A 95 -5.16 0.83 16.90
C ALA A 95 -6.66 0.68 17.21
N ARG A 96 -6.97 0.11 18.38
CA ARG A 96 -8.39 -0.03 18.82
C ARG A 96 -9.05 1.33 19.01
N ARG A 97 -8.27 2.34 19.40
CA ARG A 97 -8.70 3.74 19.53
C ARG A 97 -7.64 4.60 18.86
N TYR A 98 -8.09 5.55 18.05
CA TYR A 98 -7.21 6.52 17.39
C TYR A 98 -7.00 7.75 18.27
N VAL A 99 -7.81 7.91 19.32
CA VAL A 99 -7.78 9.09 20.18
C VAL A 99 -7.84 8.72 21.66
N GLY A 100 -7.25 9.59 22.48
CA GLY A 100 -7.29 9.59 23.94
C GLY A 100 -7.55 10.99 24.48
N SER A 101 -7.38 11.21 25.79
CA SER A 101 -7.49 12.55 26.37
C SER A 101 -6.42 13.46 25.77
N ARG A 102 -6.84 14.43 24.95
CA ARG A 102 -5.94 15.36 24.25
C ARG A 102 -4.83 14.66 23.45
N LEU A 103 -5.12 13.49 22.90
CA LEU A 103 -4.18 12.65 22.16
C LEU A 103 -4.84 12.15 20.88
N ALA A 104 -4.14 12.23 19.75
CA ALA A 104 -4.51 11.62 18.48
C ALA A 104 -3.34 10.81 17.92
N LEU A 105 -3.63 9.59 17.43
CA LEU A 105 -2.72 8.73 16.70
C LEU A 105 -2.98 8.92 15.20
N VAL A 106 -1.92 9.03 14.41
CA VAL A 106 -1.98 9.37 12.97
C VAL A 106 -0.98 8.49 12.21
N GLY A 107 -1.35 8.04 11.01
CA GLY A 107 -0.47 7.22 10.16
C GLY A 107 -0.06 5.92 10.86
N ASP A 108 1.22 5.56 10.76
CA ASP A 108 1.77 4.30 11.30
C ASP A 108 1.54 4.12 12.82
N ALA A 109 1.35 5.21 13.57
CA ALA A 109 0.98 5.14 14.99
C ALA A 109 -0.46 4.63 15.20
N ALA A 110 -1.35 4.81 14.23
CA ALA A 110 -2.74 4.38 14.27
C ALA A 110 -2.98 3.09 13.46
N HIS A 111 -2.27 2.90 12.35
CA HIS A 111 -2.43 1.73 11.49
C HIS A 111 -1.19 1.48 10.62
N ALA A 112 -0.88 0.21 10.40
CA ALA A 112 0.09 -0.25 9.41
C ALA A 112 -0.59 -1.32 8.56
N ILE A 113 -0.42 -1.24 7.24
CA ILE A 113 -1.12 -2.10 6.29
C ILE A 113 -0.13 -2.87 5.42
N HIS A 114 -0.58 -3.99 4.85
CA HIS A 114 0.22 -4.71 3.87
C HIS A 114 0.52 -3.79 2.67
N PRO A 115 1.77 -3.75 2.16
CA PRO A 115 2.24 -2.70 1.23
C PRO A 115 1.70 -2.82 -0.20
N ILE A 116 0.61 -3.56 -0.42
CA ILE A 116 -0.05 -3.67 -1.73
C ILE A 116 -0.44 -2.27 -2.19
N ALA A 117 -0.02 -1.92 -3.42
CA ALA A 117 -0.22 -0.62 -4.04
C ALA A 117 0.29 0.60 -3.24
N GLY A 118 1.22 0.44 -2.29
CA GLY A 118 1.89 1.55 -1.59
C GLY A 118 0.95 2.49 -0.81
N GLN A 119 -0.17 1.98 -0.29
CA GLN A 119 -1.24 2.82 0.26
C GLN A 119 -0.96 3.38 1.66
N GLY A 120 -0.01 2.82 2.43
CA GLY A 120 0.22 3.21 3.83
C GLY A 120 0.51 4.70 4.01
N PHE A 121 1.42 5.24 3.20
CA PHE A 121 1.76 6.67 3.22
C PHE A 121 0.55 7.55 2.88
N ASN A 122 -0.23 7.17 1.86
CA ASN A 122 -1.42 7.92 1.45
C ASN A 122 -2.50 7.94 2.55
N LEU A 123 -2.69 6.83 3.28
CA LEU A 123 -3.59 6.80 4.43
C LEU A 123 -3.11 7.73 5.55
N GLY A 124 -1.82 7.73 5.85
CA GLY A 124 -1.24 8.64 6.85
C GLY A 124 -1.43 10.12 6.50
N LEU A 125 -1.23 10.50 5.24
CA LEU A 125 -1.49 11.88 4.79
C LEU A 125 -2.96 12.27 4.92
N ARG A 126 -3.89 11.35 4.63
CA ARG A 126 -5.34 11.59 4.83
C ARG A 126 -5.68 11.77 6.30
N ASP A 127 -5.05 11.01 7.19
CA ASP A 127 -5.23 11.17 8.61
C ASP A 127 -4.74 12.55 9.09
N VAL A 128 -3.57 13.00 8.63
CA VAL A 128 -3.04 14.34 8.92
C VAL A 128 -4.02 15.40 8.43
N ALA A 129 -4.50 15.28 7.19
CA ALA A 129 -5.42 16.24 6.60
C ALA A 129 -6.75 16.34 7.37
N ALA A 130 -7.34 15.20 7.76
CA ALA A 130 -8.57 15.17 8.54
C ALA A 130 -8.38 15.75 9.95
N LEU A 131 -7.28 15.39 10.62
CA LEU A 131 -7.01 15.90 11.96
C LEU A 131 -6.78 17.42 11.93
N ALA A 132 -6.00 17.90 10.96
CA ALA A 132 -5.75 19.32 10.78
C ALA A 132 -7.07 20.08 10.53
N GLU A 133 -7.94 19.55 9.68
CA GLU A 133 -9.26 20.13 9.43
C GLU A 133 -10.12 20.23 10.69
N VAL A 134 -10.23 19.14 11.45
CA VAL A 134 -10.96 19.12 12.73
C VAL A 134 -10.41 20.13 13.73
N VAL A 135 -9.08 20.25 13.82
CA VAL A 135 -8.40 21.19 14.72
C VAL A 135 -8.65 22.63 14.30
N VAL A 136 -8.50 22.96 13.01
CA VAL A 136 -8.70 24.33 12.50
C VAL A 136 -10.15 24.77 12.65
N ASP A 137 -11.13 23.90 12.38
CA ASP A 137 -12.55 24.20 12.56
C ASP A 137 -12.86 24.57 14.02
N ARG A 138 -12.31 23.83 14.98
CA ARG A 138 -12.49 24.10 16.42
C ARG A 138 -11.89 25.45 16.81
N LEU A 139 -10.64 25.69 16.41
CA LEU A 139 -9.93 26.93 16.72
C LEU A 139 -10.66 28.17 16.18
N ARG A 140 -11.23 28.10 14.98
CA ARG A 140 -12.00 29.21 14.38
C ARG A 140 -13.28 29.55 15.12
N LEU A 141 -13.86 28.58 15.81
CA LEU A 141 -15.03 28.78 16.67
C LEU A 141 -14.64 29.20 18.10
N GLY A 142 -13.35 29.38 18.39
CA GLY A 142 -12.86 29.65 19.74
C GLY A 142 -13.00 28.46 20.70
N LEU A 143 -13.17 27.25 20.16
CA LEU A 143 -13.32 26.02 20.93
C LEU A 143 -11.96 25.34 21.17
N ASP A 144 -11.90 24.47 22.17
CA ASP A 144 -10.72 23.66 22.46
C ASP A 144 -10.52 22.57 21.37
N PRO A 145 -9.42 22.60 20.60
CA PRO A 145 -9.17 21.60 19.54
C PRO A 145 -8.87 20.21 20.10
N GLY A 146 -8.51 20.10 21.37
CA GLY A 146 -8.23 18.82 22.05
C GLY A 146 -9.44 18.23 22.76
N ASP A 147 -10.62 18.84 22.62
CA ASP A 147 -11.82 18.34 23.28
C ASP A 147 -12.27 16.97 22.75
N ALA A 148 -13.03 16.25 23.55
CA ALA A 148 -13.47 14.89 23.22
C ALA A 148 -14.32 14.84 21.95
N ALA A 149 -15.06 15.90 21.62
CA ALA A 149 -15.94 15.93 20.46
C ALA A 149 -15.16 16.15 19.15
N ALA A 150 -14.11 16.96 19.17
CA ALA A 150 -13.17 17.13 18.07
C ALA A 150 -12.46 15.80 17.76
N LEU A 151 -11.85 15.21 18.78
CA LEU A 151 -11.13 13.95 18.64
C LEU A 151 -12.05 12.79 18.24
N ALA A 152 -13.29 12.76 18.73
CA ALA A 152 -14.29 11.79 18.29
C ALA A 152 -14.64 11.94 16.80
N ARG A 153 -14.80 13.18 16.30
CA ARG A 153 -15.04 13.46 14.87
C ARG A 153 -13.90 12.94 14.00
N TYR A 154 -12.65 13.20 14.40
CA TYR A 154 -11.48 12.67 13.69
C TYR A 154 -11.49 11.14 13.64
N GLN A 155 -11.70 10.47 14.78
CA GLN A 155 -11.73 9.01 14.83
C GLN A 155 -12.89 8.43 14.00
N SER A 156 -14.10 8.99 14.09
CA SER A 156 -15.26 8.51 13.33
C SER A 156 -15.10 8.68 11.83
N TRP A 157 -14.28 9.66 11.42
CA TRP A 157 -13.96 9.88 10.01
C TRP A 157 -12.91 8.89 9.52
N ARG A 158 -11.76 8.79 10.20
CA ARG A 158 -10.61 8.03 9.68
C ARG A 158 -10.64 6.53 9.98
N LYS A 159 -11.15 6.13 11.14
CA LYS A 159 -11.06 4.72 11.56
C LYS A 159 -11.85 3.77 10.63
N PRO A 160 -13.10 4.07 10.23
CA PRO A 160 -13.83 3.22 9.28
C PRO A 160 -13.15 3.16 7.91
N ASP A 161 -12.69 4.30 7.40
CA ASP A 161 -11.96 4.39 6.12
C ASP A 161 -10.70 3.51 6.13
N ASN A 162 -9.87 3.65 7.15
CA ASN A 162 -8.63 2.88 7.25
C ASN A 162 -8.93 1.39 7.44
N MET A 163 -9.98 1.03 8.19
CA MET A 163 -10.44 -0.36 8.33
C MET A 163 -10.92 -0.95 7.00
N MET A 164 -11.69 -0.19 6.22
CA MET A 164 -12.16 -0.62 4.90
C MET A 164 -10.97 -0.85 3.96
N MET A 165 -9.97 0.03 3.99
CA MET A 165 -8.77 -0.15 3.17
C MET A 165 -7.97 -1.38 3.60
N ILE A 166 -7.80 -1.62 4.90
CA ILE A 166 -7.14 -2.84 5.43
C ILE A 166 -7.88 -4.10 4.96
N ALA A 167 -9.21 -4.11 5.08
CA ALA A 167 -10.02 -5.24 4.65
C ALA A 167 -9.90 -5.49 3.14
N ALA A 168 -9.88 -4.42 2.34
CA ALA A 168 -9.71 -4.53 0.89
C ALA A 168 -8.33 -5.04 0.49
N THR A 169 -7.23 -4.54 1.07
CA THR A 169 -5.88 -5.01 0.75
C THR A 169 -5.63 -6.43 1.22
N ASP A 170 -6.12 -6.83 2.41
CA ASP A 170 -6.04 -8.22 2.87
C ASP A 170 -6.86 -9.16 1.99
N SER A 171 -8.07 -8.74 1.58
CA SER A 171 -8.92 -9.54 0.68
C SER A 171 -8.27 -9.74 -0.68
N LEU A 172 -7.66 -8.69 -1.24
CA LEU A 172 -6.89 -8.79 -2.47
C LEU A 172 -5.69 -9.72 -2.30
N ASN A 173 -4.89 -9.55 -1.25
CA ASN A 173 -3.75 -10.43 -0.99
C ASN A 173 -4.19 -11.91 -0.95
N ARG A 174 -5.22 -12.23 -0.17
CA ARG A 174 -5.73 -13.60 -0.04
C ARG A 174 -6.33 -14.17 -1.33
N LEU A 175 -7.02 -13.34 -2.10
CA LEU A 175 -7.62 -13.75 -3.37
C LEU A 175 -6.53 -14.10 -4.40
N PHE A 176 -5.43 -13.35 -4.40
CA PHE A 176 -4.38 -13.50 -5.40
C PHE A 176 -3.24 -14.45 -5.00
N SER A 177 -2.99 -14.65 -3.70
CA SER A 177 -1.96 -15.56 -3.18
C SER A 177 -2.43 -17.01 -2.98
N ASN A 178 -3.67 -17.36 -3.36
CA ASN A 178 -4.18 -18.74 -3.25
C ASN A 178 -4.14 -19.47 -4.60
N ASP A 179 -3.71 -20.73 -4.59
CA ASP A 179 -3.54 -21.58 -5.78
C ASP A 179 -4.69 -22.58 -6.04
N VAL A 180 -5.80 -22.45 -5.32
CA VAL A 180 -6.99 -23.30 -5.53
C VAL A 180 -7.59 -23.06 -6.92
N ALA A 181 -7.58 -24.09 -7.78
CA ALA A 181 -7.90 -23.96 -9.21
C ALA A 181 -9.27 -23.30 -9.52
N PRO A 182 -10.39 -23.63 -8.84
CA PRO A 182 -11.65 -22.91 -9.02
C PRO A 182 -11.59 -21.40 -8.71
N VAL A 183 -10.84 -21.02 -7.67
CA VAL A 183 -10.68 -19.61 -7.26
C VAL A 183 -9.86 -18.86 -8.29
N ARG A 184 -8.79 -19.47 -8.80
CA ARG A 184 -7.96 -18.90 -9.87
C ARG A 184 -8.78 -18.61 -11.13
N MET A 185 -9.59 -19.56 -11.59
CA MET A 185 -10.45 -19.36 -12.76
C MET A 185 -11.47 -18.24 -12.55
N ALA A 186 -12.12 -18.20 -11.39
CA ALA A 186 -13.08 -17.13 -11.06
C ALA A 186 -12.41 -15.75 -11.02
N ARG A 187 -11.21 -15.66 -10.44
CA ARG A 187 -10.40 -14.44 -10.38
C ARG A 187 -10.00 -13.95 -11.77
N ASP A 188 -9.49 -14.83 -12.61
CA ASP A 188 -9.03 -14.48 -13.95
C ASP A 188 -10.20 -14.03 -14.84
N ALA A 189 -11.36 -14.71 -14.74
CA ALA A 189 -12.60 -14.29 -15.38
C ALA A 189 -13.11 -12.93 -14.86
N GLY A 190 -13.03 -12.69 -13.55
CA GLY A 190 -13.40 -11.43 -12.91
C GLY A 190 -12.54 -10.26 -13.38
N LEU A 191 -11.22 -10.45 -13.46
CA LEU A 191 -10.29 -9.44 -13.99
C LEU A 191 -10.55 -9.14 -15.46
N ALA A 192 -10.83 -10.17 -16.27
CA ALA A 192 -11.20 -9.99 -17.67
C ALA A 192 -12.49 -9.15 -17.80
N ALA A 193 -13.51 -9.46 -17.00
CA ALA A 193 -14.77 -8.71 -16.99
C ALA A 193 -14.56 -7.25 -16.56
N VAL A 194 -13.79 -6.99 -15.50
CA VAL A 194 -13.47 -5.62 -15.06
C VAL A 194 -12.74 -4.84 -16.15
N ASN A 195 -11.80 -5.46 -16.86
CA ASN A 195 -11.07 -4.80 -17.93
C ASN A 195 -11.97 -4.43 -19.13
N GLN A 196 -13.03 -5.20 -19.39
CA GLN A 196 -13.97 -4.93 -20.48
C GLN A 196 -15.02 -3.87 -20.13
N VAL A 197 -15.30 -3.65 -18.84
CA VAL A 197 -16.32 -2.69 -18.39
C VAL A 197 -15.67 -1.40 -17.89
N ALA A 198 -15.44 -0.46 -18.81
CA ALA A 198 -14.75 0.80 -18.53
C ALA A 198 -15.33 1.63 -17.35
N PRO A 199 -16.66 1.71 -17.12
CA PRO A 199 -17.21 2.38 -15.93
C PRO A 199 -16.84 1.67 -14.62
N LEU A 200 -16.88 0.33 -14.60
CA LEU A 200 -16.52 -0.48 -13.44
C LEU A 200 -15.03 -0.34 -13.12
N LYS A 201 -14.18 -0.42 -14.15
CA LYS A 201 -12.73 -0.15 -14.02
C LYS A 201 -12.46 1.22 -13.43
N ARG A 202 -13.14 2.27 -13.92
CA ARG A 202 -13.01 3.64 -13.41
C ARG A 202 -13.45 3.76 -11.94
N LEU A 203 -14.54 3.10 -11.55
CA LEU A 203 -15.01 3.11 -10.16
C LEU A 203 -13.99 2.45 -9.22
N LEU A 204 -13.48 1.27 -9.59
CA LEU A 204 -12.47 0.55 -8.83
C LEU A 204 -11.15 1.34 -8.73
N MET A 205 -10.72 1.98 -9.83
CA MET A 205 -9.56 2.87 -9.81
C MET A 205 -9.76 4.06 -8.87
N ARG A 206 -10.94 4.69 -8.87
CA ARG A 206 -11.23 5.80 -7.95
C ARG A 206 -11.21 5.36 -6.49
N HIS A 207 -11.68 4.15 -6.18
CA HIS A 207 -11.54 3.58 -4.85
C HIS A 207 -10.07 3.29 -4.49
N ALA A 208 -9.29 2.71 -5.41
CA ALA A 208 -7.86 2.43 -5.19
C ALA A 208 -7.03 3.71 -5.01
N MET A 209 -7.38 4.78 -5.73
CA MET A 209 -6.80 6.12 -5.53
C MET A 209 -7.33 6.80 -4.26
N GLY A 210 -8.32 6.21 -3.58
CA GLY A 210 -9.06 6.77 -2.44
C GLY A 210 -9.62 8.16 -2.70
N LEU A 211 -10.22 8.34 -3.89
CA LEU A 211 -10.92 9.55 -4.33
C LEU A 211 -12.45 9.42 -4.14
N VAL A 212 -12.88 8.53 -3.25
CA VAL A 212 -14.30 8.26 -2.99
C VAL A 212 -14.55 8.35 -1.49
N GLY A 213 -15.70 8.92 -1.12
CA GLY A 213 -16.10 9.18 0.26
C GLY A 213 -16.04 10.67 0.61
N ASP A 214 -16.24 10.97 1.89
CA ASP A 214 -16.01 12.30 2.43
C ASP A 214 -14.52 12.48 2.68
N LEU A 215 -13.88 13.34 1.90
CA LEU A 215 -12.42 13.52 1.89
C LEU A 215 -12.05 14.83 2.59
N PRO A 216 -10.97 14.90 3.38
CA PRO A 216 -10.55 16.17 3.97
C PRO A 216 -10.24 17.24 2.93
N ARG A 217 -10.49 18.52 3.24
CA ARG A 217 -10.28 19.67 2.33
C ARG A 217 -8.91 19.68 1.66
N LEU A 218 -7.85 19.47 2.44
CA LEU A 218 -6.48 19.43 1.90
C LEU A 218 -6.27 18.32 0.88
N THR A 219 -6.99 17.19 0.98
CA THR A 219 -6.90 16.10 0.00
C THR A 219 -7.68 16.39 -1.28
N ARG A 220 -8.60 17.36 -1.25
CA ARG A 220 -9.30 17.91 -2.42
C ARG A 220 -8.57 19.11 -3.04
N GLY A 221 -7.47 19.57 -2.44
CA GLY A 221 -6.76 20.80 -2.85
C GLY A 221 -7.43 22.08 -2.35
N GLU A 222 -8.28 21.99 -1.32
CA GLU A 222 -8.97 23.13 -0.70
C GLU A 222 -8.24 23.56 0.59
N PRO A 223 -8.20 24.87 0.90
CA PRO A 223 -7.61 25.36 2.14
C PRO A 223 -8.45 25.00 3.37
N LEU A 224 -7.79 24.86 4.52
CA LEU A 224 -8.44 24.73 5.82
C LEU A 224 -9.05 26.05 6.27
#